data_AF-A0A379WQ95-F1
#
_entry.id   AF-A0A379WQ95-F1
#
_cell.length_a   1.000
_cell.length_b   1.000
_cell.length_c   1.000
_cell.angle_alpha   90.00
_cell.angle_beta   90.00
_cell.angle_gamma   90.00
#
_symmetry.space_group_name_H-M   'P 1'
#
loop_
_entity.id
_entity.type
_entity.pdbx_description
1 polymer ?
#
loop_
_entity_poly.entity_id
_entity_poly.type
_entity_poly.pdbx_seq_one_letter_code
_entity_poly.pdbx_strand_id
1 'polypeptide(L)'
;MRDKNKDNVFQMSEQLTEEEMALYDYQWEFTGQSTNGHTGALANTMNEDLVLPVTNKEAAQKFAANEEDGVQGYGIRVTYSQK
;
A
#
# COMPACT_ATOMS: atom_id res chain seq x y z
N MET A 1 6.74 5.53 -15.40
CA MET A 1 7.87 5.76 -14.49
C MET A 1 8.62 6.98 -14.99
N ARG A 2 8.72 8.04 -14.19
CA ARG A 2 9.54 9.22 -14.52
C ARG A 2 10.98 8.81 -14.18
N ASP A 3 11.74 8.46 -15.19
CA ASP A 3 13.17 8.21 -15.11
C ASP A 3 13.83 9.28 -15.97
N LYS A 4 14.00 10.47 -15.39
CA LYS A 4 14.38 11.68 -16.12
C LYS A 4 15.81 11.59 -16.64
N ASN A 5 16.66 10.85 -15.94
CA ASN A 5 18.06 10.64 -16.28
C ASN A 5 18.33 9.29 -16.99
N LYS A 6 17.30 8.43 -17.09
CA LYS A 6 17.32 7.12 -17.76
C LYS A 6 18.24 6.10 -17.10
N ASP A 7 18.44 6.20 -15.79
CA ASP A 7 19.33 5.31 -15.03
C ASP A 7 18.61 4.07 -14.46
N ASN A 8 17.29 3.96 -14.64
CA ASN A 8 16.42 2.93 -14.08
C ASN A 8 16.44 2.85 -12.54
N VAL A 9 16.94 3.89 -11.86
CA VAL A 9 16.99 4.02 -10.42
C VAL A 9 16.08 5.17 -10.02
N PHE A 10 15.09 4.90 -9.19
CA PHE A 10 14.25 5.97 -8.66
C PHE A 10 15.08 6.94 -7.82
N GLN A 11 15.04 8.23 -8.19
CA GLN A 11 15.65 9.30 -7.41
C GLN A 11 14.57 10.13 -6.71
N MET A 12 14.87 10.64 -5.52
CA MET A 12 13.89 11.43 -4.76
C MET A 12 13.48 12.73 -5.48
N SER A 13 14.32 13.24 -6.37
CA SER A 13 14.01 14.33 -7.29
C SER A 13 12.96 14.00 -8.36
N GLU A 14 12.60 12.72 -8.51
CA GLU A 14 11.59 12.20 -9.43
C GLU A 14 10.27 11.87 -8.72
N GLN A 15 10.21 12.08 -7.41
CA GLN A 15 8.98 12.04 -6.63
C GLN A 15 8.00 13.10 -7.17
N LEU A 16 6.72 12.73 -7.26
CA LEU A 16 5.66 13.67 -7.60
C LEU A 16 5.60 14.79 -6.56
N THR A 17 5.36 16.01 -7.01
CA THR A 17 5.02 17.10 -6.09
C THR A 17 3.63 16.88 -5.49
N GLU A 18 3.32 17.52 -4.37
CA GLU A 18 1.97 17.45 -3.76
C GLU A 18 0.87 17.86 -4.75
N GLU A 19 1.14 18.86 -5.60
CA GLU A 19 0.24 19.35 -6.65
C GLU A 19 -0.01 18.28 -7.73
N GLU A 20 1.04 17.56 -8.13
CA GLU A 20 0.92 16.46 -9.10
C GLU A 20 0.21 15.24 -8.47
N MET A 21 0.48 14.93 -7.19
CA MET A 21 -0.22 13.87 -6.47
C MET A 21 -1.71 14.17 -6.31
N ALA A 22 -2.09 15.44 -6.12
CA ALA A 22 -3.48 15.84 -5.96
C ALA A 22 -4.36 15.54 -7.19
N LEU A 23 -3.76 15.33 -8.37
CA LEU A 23 -4.42 14.95 -9.61
C LEU A 23 -4.82 13.47 -9.66
N TYR A 24 -4.34 12.67 -8.73
CA TYR A 24 -4.60 11.24 -8.67
C TYR A 24 -5.36 10.90 -7.39
N ASP A 25 -6.29 9.97 -7.51
CA ASP A 25 -6.74 9.18 -6.38
C ASP A 25 -5.86 7.94 -6.30
N TYR A 26 -5.42 7.58 -5.10
CA TYR A 26 -4.67 6.35 -4.85
C TYR A 26 -5.18 5.63 -3.61
N GLN A 27 -5.06 4.30 -3.63
CA GLN A 27 -5.37 3.44 -2.51
C GLN A 27 -4.39 2.28 -2.46
N TRP A 28 -4.03 1.86 -1.26
CA TRP A 28 -3.27 0.64 -1.04
C TRP A 28 -4.20 -0.58 -1.07
N GLU A 29 -3.67 -1.71 -1.48
CA GLU A 29 -4.39 -2.99 -1.48
C GLU A 29 -3.46 -4.13 -1.07
N PHE A 30 -3.93 -4.95 -0.13
CA PHE A 30 -3.29 -6.22 0.19
C PHE A 30 -3.71 -7.27 -0.82
N THR A 31 -2.74 -8.06 -1.28
CA THR A 31 -2.92 -9.07 -2.32
C THR A 31 -2.29 -10.39 -1.88
N GLY A 32 -2.75 -11.48 -2.49
CA GLY A 32 -2.23 -12.81 -2.21
C GLY A 32 -2.77 -13.42 -0.92
N GLN A 33 -1.96 -14.28 -0.31
CA GLN A 33 -2.29 -15.00 0.91
C GLN A 33 -1.28 -14.63 2.00
N SER A 34 -1.72 -14.65 3.26
CA SER A 34 -0.83 -14.56 4.40
C SER A 34 0.13 -15.75 4.47
N THR A 35 1.09 -15.70 5.38
CA THR A 35 2.02 -16.80 5.62
C THR A 35 1.32 -18.12 5.98
N ASN A 36 0.14 -18.07 6.60
CA ASN A 36 -0.67 -19.24 6.92
C ASN A 36 -1.77 -19.57 5.89
N GLY A 37 -1.79 -18.88 4.74
CA GLY A 37 -2.72 -19.16 3.64
C GLY A 37 -4.05 -18.42 3.70
N HIS A 38 -4.23 -17.46 4.62
CA HIS A 38 -5.46 -16.68 4.73
C HIS A 38 -5.52 -15.57 3.67
N THR A 39 -6.69 -15.35 3.07
CA THR A 39 -6.95 -14.25 2.15
C THR A 39 -7.74 -13.13 2.84
N GLY A 40 -7.60 -11.89 2.35
CA GLY A 40 -8.57 -10.83 2.63
C GLY A 40 -8.21 -9.80 3.72
N ALA A 41 -7.04 -9.16 3.62
CA ALA A 41 -6.78 -7.91 4.34
C ALA A 41 -7.22 -6.70 3.50
N LEU A 42 -7.80 -5.69 4.15
CA LEU A 42 -8.25 -4.43 3.53
C LEU A 42 -7.38 -3.28 4.04
N ALA A 43 -6.66 -2.59 3.17
CA ALA A 43 -5.83 -1.47 3.61
C ALA A 43 -6.65 -0.29 4.16
N ASN A 44 -7.89 -0.12 3.68
CA ASN A 44 -8.80 0.96 4.09
C ASN A 44 -8.19 2.37 3.94
N THR A 45 -7.24 2.53 3.02
CA THR A 45 -6.56 3.80 2.77
C THR A 45 -7.03 4.43 1.46
N MET A 46 -7.56 5.65 1.50
CA MET A 46 -7.82 6.44 0.30
C MET A 46 -7.09 7.78 0.41
N ASN A 47 -6.17 8.02 -0.54
CA ASN A 47 -5.31 9.20 -0.56
C ASN A 47 -4.52 9.43 0.73
N GLU A 48 -4.18 8.36 1.43
CA GLU A 48 -3.43 8.38 2.68
C GLU A 48 -2.35 7.30 2.73
N ASP A 49 -1.37 7.53 3.61
CA ASP A 49 -0.26 6.60 3.84
C ASP A 49 -0.75 5.30 4.48
N LEU A 50 -0.23 4.17 4.00
CA LEU A 50 -0.43 2.88 4.65
C LEU A 50 0.43 2.77 5.91
N VAL A 51 -0.21 2.94 7.06
CA VAL A 51 0.44 2.71 8.37
C VAL A 51 0.21 1.28 8.82
N LEU A 52 1.28 0.47 8.78
CA LEU A 52 1.25 -0.91 9.26
C LEU A 52 1.19 -0.96 10.79
N PRO A 53 0.27 -1.72 11.38
CA PRO A 53 0.15 -1.93 12.81
C PRO A 53 1.30 -2.79 13.33
N VAL A 54 1.59 -2.64 14.63
CA VAL A 54 2.69 -3.34 15.29
C VAL A 54 2.28 -4.76 15.66
N THR A 55 0.99 -4.98 15.93
CA THR A 55 0.47 -6.28 16.38
C THR A 55 -0.57 -6.86 15.42
N ASN A 56 -0.67 -8.20 15.40
CA ASN A 56 -1.68 -8.87 14.58
C ASN A 56 -3.12 -8.53 15.00
N LYS A 57 -3.33 -8.26 16.29
CA LYS A 57 -4.64 -7.84 16.81
C LYS A 57 -5.07 -6.48 16.25
N GLU A 58 -4.14 -5.53 16.19
CA GLU A 58 -4.39 -4.23 15.57
C GLU A 58 -4.60 -4.36 14.06
N ALA A 59 -3.88 -5.27 13.39
CA ALA A 59 -4.11 -5.59 11.98
C ALA A 59 -5.50 -6.16 11.73
N ALA A 60 -5.97 -7.07 12.59
CA ALA A 60 -7.32 -7.62 12.48
C ALA A 60 -8.40 -6.53 12.64
N GLN A 61 -8.18 -5.59 13.56
CA GLN A 61 -9.11 -4.48 13.78
C GLN A 61 -9.09 -3.46 12.63
N LYS A 62 -7.91 -3.07 12.17
CA LYS A 62 -7.73 -1.99 11.19
C LYS A 62 -7.98 -2.45 9.75
N PHE A 63 -7.59 -3.69 9.45
CA PHE A 63 -7.56 -4.21 8.10
C PHE A 63 -8.40 -5.48 7.90
N ALA A 64 -9.21 -5.87 8.89
CA ALA A 64 -9.98 -7.12 8.83
C ALA A 64 -9.11 -8.37 8.56
N ALA A 65 -7.82 -8.29 8.89
CA ALA A 65 -6.90 -9.40 8.76
C ALA A 65 -7.19 -10.52 9.77
N ASN A 66 -6.67 -11.72 9.52
CA ASN A 66 -6.74 -12.79 10.51
C ASN A 66 -5.81 -12.45 11.71
N GLU A 67 -6.29 -12.62 12.95
CA GLU A 67 -5.52 -12.33 14.17
C GLU A 67 -4.26 -13.19 14.32
N GLU A 68 -4.21 -14.37 13.71
CA GLU A 68 -3.03 -15.25 13.74
C GLU A 68 -1.90 -14.73 12.83
N ASP A 69 -2.24 -13.97 11.79
CA ASP A 69 -1.30 -13.49 10.77
C ASP A 69 -1.00 -12.00 10.85
N GLY A 70 -2.01 -11.20 11.18
CA GLY A 70 -2.03 -9.78 10.88
C GLY A 70 -1.82 -9.53 9.39
N VAL A 71 -0.86 -8.67 9.03
CA VAL A 71 -0.57 -8.31 7.63
C VAL A 71 0.61 -9.09 7.03
N GLN A 72 1.14 -10.09 7.74
CA GLN A 72 2.36 -10.78 7.32
C GLN A 72 2.10 -11.76 6.17
N GLY A 73 2.97 -11.73 5.17
CA GLY A 73 2.90 -12.57 3.97
C GLY A 73 2.07 -11.99 2.83
N TYR A 74 1.20 -11.01 3.07
CA TYR A 74 0.49 -10.31 1.99
C TYR A 74 1.45 -9.50 1.11
N GLY A 75 1.22 -9.55 -0.20
CA GLY A 75 1.80 -8.58 -1.13
C GLY A 75 1.06 -7.25 -1.04
N ILE A 76 1.74 -6.14 -1.32
CA ILE A 76 1.14 -4.80 -1.30
C ILE A 76 1.22 -4.19 -2.69
N ARG A 77 0.12 -3.60 -3.17
CA ARG A 77 0.12 -2.76 -4.38
C ARG A 77 -0.58 -1.43 -4.12
N VAL A 78 -0.23 -0.45 -4.93
CA VAL A 78 -0.97 0.81 -5.06
C VAL A 78 -1.84 0.71 -6.30
N THR A 79 -3.13 0.98 -6.16
CA THR A 79 -4.01 1.26 -7.30
C THR A 79 -4.24 2.77 -7.34
N TYR A 80 -4.22 3.34 -8.55
CA TYR A 80 -4.39 4.77 -8.73
C TYR A 80 -5.21 5.08 -9.97
N SER A 81 -5.96 6.17 -9.92
CA SER A 81 -6.74 6.72 -11.04
C SER A 81 -6.54 8.21 -11.13
N GLN A 82 -6.48 8.75 -12.35
CA GLN A 82 -6.50 10.18 -12.55
C GLN A 82 -7.92 10.72 -12.30
N LYS A 83 -8.04 11.86 -11.64
CA LYS A 83 -9.30 12.58 -11.42
C LYS A 83 -9.86 13.20 -12.70
#